data_AF-A0A482U372-F1
#
_entry.id   AF-A0A482U372-F1
#
_cell.length_a   1.000
_cell.length_b   1.000
_cell.length_c   1.000
_cell.angle_alpha   90.00
_cell.angle_beta   90.00
_cell.angle_gamma   90.00
#
_symmetry.space_group_name_H-M   'P 1'
#
loop_
_entity.id
_entity.type
_entity.pdbx_description
1 polymer ?
#
loop_
_entity_poly.entity_id
_entity_poly.type
_entity_poly.pdbx_seq_one_letter_code
_entity_poly.pdbx_strand_id
1 'polypeptide(L)'
;MPNSIRFVNNTGSEDPYVKPTFEKIVQNCKELNDFFDDKVFEPFMIYDVYHSQCKNYFPNIDVSIDYRVTIIFNFSETQLEEISELFVKKQCEFMYKGCKFYWHKKGKMAHIYLHNTKPFFISNRIEKLNLFKKTLELFYKDLGLKH
;
A
#
# COMPACT_ATOMS: atom_id res chain seq x y z
N MET A 1 14.44 30.38 42.32
CA MET A 1 14.74 28.94 42.16
C MET A 1 13.58 28.30 41.40
N PRO A 2 13.85 27.28 40.56
CA PRO A 2 13.45 27.29 39.15
C PRO A 2 12.05 26.71 38.88
N ASN A 3 11.39 27.30 37.88
CA ASN A 3 10.19 26.74 37.25
C ASN A 3 10.53 25.37 36.66
N SER A 4 9.89 24.32 37.16
CA SER A 4 9.99 22.99 36.59
C SER A 4 9.29 22.97 35.24
N ILE A 5 10.10 22.89 34.18
CA ILE A 5 9.64 22.56 32.84
C ILE A 5 9.05 21.15 32.91
N ARG A 6 7.73 21.04 32.81
CA ARG A 6 7.07 19.76 32.60
C ARG A 6 7.41 19.28 31.20
N PHE A 7 8.26 18.27 31.12
CA PHE A 7 8.44 17.48 29.91
C PHE A 7 7.09 16.85 29.56
N VAL A 8 6.44 17.38 28.53
CA VAL A 8 5.30 16.72 27.91
C VAL A 8 5.88 15.53 27.16
N ASN A 9 5.73 14.34 27.75
CA ASN A 9 5.96 13.09 27.03
C ASN A 9 4.95 13.06 25.88
N ASN A 10 5.40 13.47 24.69
CA ASN A 10 4.70 13.20 23.44
C ASN A 10 4.77 11.69 23.18
N THR A 11 3.91 10.93 23.86
CA THR A 11 3.49 9.63 23.36
C THR A 11 2.61 9.91 22.13
N GLY A 12 3.29 10.19 21.01
CA GLY A 12 2.67 10.49 19.73
C GLY A 12 1.91 9.29 19.22
N SER A 13 0.67 9.13 19.66
CA SER A 13 -0.34 8.46 18.85
C SER A 13 -0.58 9.38 17.66
N GLU A 14 0.15 9.15 16.57
CA GLU A 14 -0.09 9.85 15.31
C GLU A 14 -1.54 9.62 14.90
N ASP A 15 -2.29 10.71 14.87
CA ASP A 15 -3.62 10.71 14.29
C ASP A 15 -3.50 10.32 12.80
N PRO A 16 -4.13 9.22 12.34
CA PRO A 16 -4.06 8.79 10.94
C PRO A 16 -4.66 9.80 9.95
N TYR A 17 -5.30 10.88 10.43
CA TYR A 17 -5.88 11.94 9.59
C TYR A 17 -4.94 13.10 9.26
N VAL A 18 -3.72 13.14 9.84
CA VAL A 18 -2.73 14.18 9.48
C VAL A 18 -2.11 13.84 8.13
N LYS A 19 -2.25 14.74 7.14
CA LYS A 19 -1.59 14.59 5.84
C LYS A 19 -0.07 14.42 6.04
N PRO A 20 0.54 13.37 5.48
CA PRO A 20 1.98 13.18 5.61
C PRO A 20 2.73 14.32 4.94
N THR A 21 3.80 14.80 5.59
CA THR A 21 4.68 15.81 4.99
C THR A 21 5.51 15.20 3.87
N PHE A 22 6.03 16.04 2.97
CA PHE A 22 6.93 15.59 1.90
C PHE A 22 8.15 14.86 2.46
N GLU A 23 8.76 15.37 3.54
CA GLU A 23 9.94 14.78 4.18
C GLU A 23 9.63 13.40 4.75
N LYS A 24 8.45 13.21 5.36
CA LYS A 24 8.02 11.90 5.87
C LYS A 24 7.87 10.89 4.74
N ILE A 25 7.35 11.33 3.59
CA ILE A 25 7.21 10.47 2.40
C ILE A 25 8.56 10.16 1.76
N VAL A 26 9.50 11.11 1.70
CA VAL A 26 10.88 10.84 1.25
C VAL A 26 11.54 9.78 2.12
N GLN A 27 11.40 9.88 3.45
CA GLN A 27 11.93 8.87 4.36
C GLN A 27 11.24 7.51 4.18
N ASN A 28 9.92 7.49 4.00
CA ASN A 28 9.18 6.27 3.71
C ASN A 28 9.64 5.62 2.39
N CYS A 29 9.86 6.41 1.33
CA CYS A 29 10.40 5.91 0.06
C CYS A 29 11.78 5.27 0.25
N LYS A 30 12.67 5.90 1.01
CA LYS A 30 14.00 5.35 1.31
C LYS A 30 13.89 3.97 1.99
N GLU A 31 13.06 3.86 3.02
CA GLU A 31 12.85 2.58 3.71
C GLU A 31 12.25 1.50 2.81
N LEU A 32 11.32 1.88 1.92
CA LEU A 32 10.75 0.95 0.95
C LEU A 32 11.79 0.51 -0.08
N ASN A 33 12.64 1.41 -0.56
CA ASN A 33 13.73 1.08 -1.50
C ASN A 33 14.75 0.14 -0.86
N ASP A 34 15.09 0.36 0.41
CA ASP A 34 15.98 -0.52 1.17
C ASP A 34 15.36 -1.92 1.39
N PHE A 35 14.02 -2.03 1.41
CA PHE A 35 13.30 -3.29 1.65
C PHE A 35 12.95 -4.06 0.36
N PHE A 36 12.66 -3.36 -0.72
CA PHE A 36 12.21 -3.89 -1.99
C PHE A 36 13.31 -3.74 -3.04
N ASP A 37 14.37 -4.56 -2.94
CA ASP A 37 15.62 -4.53 -3.71
C ASP A 37 15.52 -3.91 -5.13
N ASP A 38 14.75 -4.51 -6.05
CA ASP A 38 14.66 -4.08 -7.45
C ASP A 38 13.53 -3.06 -7.73
N LYS A 39 13.01 -2.41 -6.69
CA LYS A 39 11.87 -1.48 -6.78
C LYS A 39 12.29 -0.08 -6.38
N VAL A 40 11.80 0.89 -7.13
CA VAL A 40 12.11 2.30 -6.92
C VAL A 40 10.82 3.04 -6.56
N PHE A 41 10.67 3.33 -5.28
CA PHE A 41 9.64 4.17 -4.71
C PHE A 41 10.10 5.62 -4.68
N GLU A 42 9.25 6.49 -5.22
CA GLU A 42 9.45 7.93 -5.26
C GLU A 42 8.23 8.67 -4.68
N PRO A 43 8.41 9.86 -4.09
CA PRO A 43 7.29 10.70 -3.69
C PRO A 43 6.43 11.09 -4.89
N PHE A 44 5.12 10.87 -4.78
CA PHE A 44 4.13 11.24 -5.79
C PHE A 44 2.96 11.97 -5.13
N MET A 45 2.47 13.03 -5.76
CA MET A 45 1.41 13.87 -5.20
C MET A 45 0.07 13.60 -5.90
N ILE A 46 -0.97 13.31 -5.11
CA ILE A 46 -2.35 13.16 -5.56
C ILE A 46 -3.24 14.01 -4.65
N TYR A 47 -4.02 14.93 -5.22
CA TYR A 47 -4.95 15.80 -4.48
C TYR A 47 -4.33 16.46 -3.23
N ASP A 48 -3.13 17.04 -3.39
CA ASP A 48 -2.35 17.67 -2.30
C ASP A 48 -2.02 16.74 -1.13
N VAL A 49 -1.80 15.46 -1.42
CA VAL A 49 -1.30 14.45 -0.49
C VAL A 49 -0.13 13.72 -1.16
N TYR A 50 1.00 13.65 -0.46
CA TYR A 50 2.15 12.89 -0.92
C TYR A 50 2.01 11.41 -0.56
N HIS A 51 2.44 10.55 -1.47
CA HIS A 51 2.45 9.10 -1.35
C HIS A 51 3.79 8.55 -1.82
N SER A 52 4.19 7.40 -1.30
CA SER A 52 5.31 6.63 -1.87
C SER A 52 4.76 5.74 -2.98
N GLN A 53 5.23 5.93 -4.22
CA GLN A 53 4.79 5.18 -5.39
C GLN A 53 5.98 4.55 -6.10
N CYS A 54 5.90 3.25 -6.41
CA CYS A 54 6.76 2.56 -7.36
C CYS A 54 5.99 2.42 -8.67
N LYS A 55 6.49 3.07 -9.72
CA LYS A 55 5.97 2.89 -11.07
C LYS A 55 6.46 1.58 -11.65
N ASN A 56 5.63 0.93 -12.46
CA ASN A 56 5.95 -0.35 -13.10
C ASN A 56 6.51 -1.39 -12.10
N TYR A 57 5.93 -1.44 -10.89
CA TYR A 57 6.29 -2.41 -9.86
C TYR A 57 6.14 -3.84 -10.43
N PHE A 58 5.08 -4.07 -11.19
CA PHE A 58 5.00 -5.12 -12.19
C PHE A 58 4.70 -4.49 -13.56
N PRO A 59 4.90 -5.20 -14.69
CA PRO A 59 4.50 -4.71 -16.00
C PRO A 59 3.08 -4.13 -16.01
N ASN A 60 2.98 -2.83 -16.35
CA ASN A 60 1.74 -2.06 -16.40
C ASN A 60 0.99 -1.91 -15.06
N ILE A 61 1.69 -2.08 -13.93
CA ILE A 61 1.12 -1.95 -12.59
C ILE A 61 2.02 -1.06 -11.73
N ASP A 62 1.47 0.05 -11.28
CA ASP A 62 2.10 0.88 -10.27
C ASP A 62 1.61 0.49 -8.88
N VAL A 63 2.48 0.58 -7.88
CA VAL A 63 2.18 0.24 -6.50
C VAL A 63 2.52 1.41 -5.60
N SER A 64 1.57 1.85 -4.78
CA SER A 64 1.82 2.77 -3.67
C SER A 64 1.63 2.05 -2.34
N ILE A 65 2.56 2.27 -1.41
CA ILE A 65 2.56 1.66 -0.07
C ILE A 65 2.59 2.77 0.98
N ASP A 66 1.56 2.77 1.82
CA ASP A 66 1.46 3.59 3.02
C ASP A 66 0.85 2.72 4.14
N TYR A 67 -0.26 3.11 4.77
CA TYR A 67 -1.04 2.24 5.68
C TYR A 67 -1.77 1.09 4.96
N ARG A 68 -1.89 1.19 3.63
CA ARG A 68 -2.47 0.20 2.71
C ARG A 68 -1.61 0.11 1.46
N VAL A 69 -1.79 -0.94 0.68
CA VAL A 69 -1.26 -1.01 -0.69
C VAL A 69 -2.33 -0.52 -1.64
N THR A 70 -1.95 0.39 -2.53
CA THR A 70 -2.77 0.81 -3.67
C THR A 70 -2.12 0.31 -4.94
N ILE A 71 -2.86 -0.46 -5.71
CA ILE A 71 -2.46 -0.99 -7.02
C ILE A 71 -3.13 -0.13 -8.07
N ILE A 72 -2.37 0.39 -9.03
CA ILE A 72 -2.86 1.22 -10.13
C ILE A 72 -2.56 0.51 -11.44
N PHE A 73 -3.57 0.34 -12.27
CA PHE A 73 -3.52 -0.44 -13.50
C PHE A 73 -3.33 0.49 -14.71
N ASN A 74 -2.20 0.31 -15.40
CA ASN A 74 -1.83 1.05 -16.62
C ASN A 74 -2.05 0.19 -17.87
N PHE A 75 -3.13 -0.60 -17.89
CA PHE A 75 -3.52 -1.45 -19.01
C PHE A 75 -4.49 -0.72 -19.97
N SER A 76 -4.69 -1.28 -21.16
CA SER A 76 -5.75 -0.83 -22.08
C SER A 76 -7.14 -1.10 -21.49
N GLU A 77 -8.17 -0.43 -22.00
CA GLU A 77 -9.55 -0.61 -21.53
C GLU A 77 -10.02 -2.07 -21.66
N THR A 78 -9.73 -2.72 -22.79
CA THR A 78 -10.05 -4.14 -23.00
C THR A 78 -9.38 -5.05 -21.97
N GLN A 79 -8.09 -4.82 -21.67
CA GLN A 79 -7.38 -5.60 -20.66
C GLN A 79 -7.94 -5.35 -19.25
N LEU A 80 -8.35 -4.12 -18.95
CA LEU A 80 -8.99 -3.79 -17.67
C LEU A 80 -10.35 -4.48 -17.51
N GLU A 81 -11.13 -4.61 -18.58
CA GLU A 81 -12.39 -5.37 -18.57
C GLU A 81 -12.15 -6.84 -18.24
N GLU A 82 -11.17 -7.48 -18.90
CA GLU A 82 -10.77 -8.87 -18.63
C GLU A 82 -10.35 -9.06 -17.16
N ILE A 83 -9.50 -8.17 -16.64
CA ILE A 83 -9.06 -8.19 -15.24
C ILE A 83 -10.25 -8.00 -14.29
N SER A 84 -11.15 -7.07 -14.60
CA SER A 84 -12.33 -6.79 -13.78
C SER A 84 -13.26 -8.01 -13.71
N GLU A 85 -13.46 -8.72 -14.83
CA GLU A 85 -14.25 -9.95 -14.85
C GLU A 85 -13.66 -11.05 -13.96
N LEU A 86 -12.33 -11.18 -13.94
CA LEU A 86 -11.63 -12.15 -13.09
C LEU A 86 -11.91 -11.89 -11.60
N PHE A 87 -11.88 -10.63 -11.16
CA PHE A 87 -12.08 -10.27 -9.76
C PHE A 87 -13.55 -10.21 -9.34
N VAL A 88 -14.47 -9.81 -10.22
CA VAL A 88 -15.91 -9.83 -9.89
C VAL A 88 -16.38 -11.25 -9.58
N LYS A 89 -15.87 -12.26 -10.29
CA LYS A 89 -16.26 -13.67 -10.10
C LYS A 89 -15.76 -14.28 -8.78
N LYS A 90 -14.69 -13.75 -8.18
CA LYS A 90 -13.98 -14.40 -7.06
C LYS A 90 -14.40 -13.94 -5.64
N GLN A 91 -15.37 -13.04 -5.47
CA GLN A 91 -15.78 -12.47 -4.15
C GLN A 91 -14.56 -12.12 -3.25
N CYS A 92 -13.81 -11.10 -3.64
CA CYS A 92 -12.39 -10.98 -3.31
C CYS A 92 -12.01 -10.51 -1.89
N GLU A 93 -12.94 -10.20 -0.99
CA GLU A 93 -12.60 -9.46 0.24
C GLU A 93 -11.56 -10.20 1.12
N PHE A 94 -11.45 -11.54 1.05
CA PHE A 94 -10.48 -12.33 1.83
C PHE A 94 -9.59 -13.24 0.99
N MET A 95 -9.37 -12.88 -0.29
CA MET A 95 -8.61 -13.71 -1.23
C MET A 95 -7.18 -14.01 -0.74
N TYR A 96 -6.58 -13.09 0.00
CA TYR A 96 -5.21 -13.20 0.48
C TYR A 96 -5.20 -13.32 2.00
N LYS A 97 -4.68 -14.43 2.53
CA LYS A 97 -4.65 -14.70 3.98
C LYS A 97 -3.99 -13.54 4.74
N GLY A 98 -4.74 -12.95 5.67
CA GLY A 98 -4.26 -11.83 6.49
C GLY A 98 -4.39 -10.46 5.81
N CYS A 99 -4.99 -10.38 4.62
CA CYS A 99 -5.25 -9.15 3.90
C CYS A 99 -6.71 -9.09 3.43
N LYS A 100 -7.24 -7.87 3.32
CA LYS A 100 -8.49 -7.59 2.63
C LYS A 100 -8.23 -6.93 1.29
N PHE A 101 -8.88 -7.42 0.24
CA PHE A 101 -8.74 -6.87 -1.10
C PHE A 101 -10.02 -6.19 -1.56
N TYR A 102 -9.90 -4.96 -2.05
CA TYR A 102 -11.00 -4.16 -2.58
C TYR A 102 -10.68 -3.77 -4.02
N TRP A 103 -11.51 -4.25 -4.94
CA TRP A 103 -11.47 -3.85 -6.35
C TRP A 103 -12.42 -2.67 -6.58
N HIS A 104 -11.94 -1.61 -7.21
CA HIS A 104 -12.83 -0.54 -7.64
C HIS A 104 -13.34 -0.85 -9.05
N LYS A 105 -14.57 -1.34 -9.17
CA LYS A 105 -15.17 -1.74 -10.47
C LYS A 105 -15.12 -0.65 -11.56
N LYS A 106 -15.14 0.62 -11.17
CA LYS A 106 -15.00 1.78 -12.08
C LYS A 106 -13.59 2.39 -12.08
N GLY A 107 -12.72 1.93 -11.19
CA GLY A 107 -11.39 2.49 -11.00
C GLY A 107 -10.34 1.61 -11.65
N LYS A 108 -9.34 2.23 -12.27
CA LYS A 108 -8.09 1.56 -12.65
C LYS A 108 -7.24 1.26 -11.40
N MET A 109 -7.88 0.87 -10.29
CA MET A 109 -7.26 0.78 -8.98
C MET A 109 -7.85 -0.35 -8.13
N ALA A 110 -6.99 -0.95 -7.31
CA ALA A 110 -7.36 -1.85 -6.24
C ALA A 110 -6.63 -1.48 -4.95
N HIS A 111 -7.18 -1.87 -3.81
CA HIS A 111 -6.57 -1.65 -2.51
C HIS A 111 -6.42 -2.97 -1.75
N ILE A 112 -5.26 -3.15 -1.12
CA ILE A 112 -5.02 -4.22 -0.16
C ILE A 112 -4.81 -3.60 1.21
N TYR A 113 -5.61 -4.03 2.17
CA TYR A 113 -5.51 -3.68 3.58
C TYR A 113 -5.05 -4.89 4.37
N LEU A 114 -4.40 -4.68 5.50
CA LEU A 114 -4.18 -5.78 6.45
C LEU A 114 -5.52 -6.17 7.08
N HIS A 115 -5.85 -7.46 7.07
CA HIS A 115 -7.08 -7.95 7.71
C HIS A 115 -6.85 -8.05 9.22
N ASN A 116 -7.38 -7.08 9.95
CA ASN A 116 -7.36 -7.08 11.42
C ASN A 116 -8.35 -8.12 11.96
N THR A 117 -7.91 -9.35 12.22
CA THR A 117 -8.64 -10.21 13.16
C THR A 117 -8.41 -9.80 14.61
N LYS A 118 -7.36 -9.01 14.91
CA LYS A 118 -7.22 -8.21 16.15
C LYS A 118 -6.32 -6.98 15.87
N PRO A 119 -6.65 -5.77 16.35
CA PRO A 119 -5.86 -4.55 16.13
C PRO A 119 -4.45 -4.54 16.75
N PHE A 120 -3.99 -5.66 17.33
CA PHE A 120 -2.81 -5.74 18.20
C PHE A 120 -1.62 -6.55 17.67
N PHE A 121 -1.71 -7.27 16.54
CA PHE A 121 -0.71 -8.31 16.24
C PHE A 121 0.30 -8.07 15.13
N ILE A 122 0.15 -7.00 14.33
CA ILE A 122 1.26 -6.55 13.48
C ILE A 122 1.60 -5.12 13.88
N SER A 123 2.31 -4.96 14.99
CA SER A 123 2.97 -3.70 15.34
C SER A 123 4.28 -3.54 14.56
N ASN A 124 4.88 -4.65 14.13
CA ASN A 124 6.14 -4.69 13.42
C ASN A 124 5.98 -4.29 11.94
N ARG A 125 6.56 -3.15 11.55
CA ARG A 125 6.55 -2.65 10.17
C ARG A 125 7.12 -3.66 9.17
N ILE A 126 8.19 -4.37 9.53
CA ILE A 126 8.82 -5.37 8.66
C ILE A 126 7.86 -6.52 8.34
N GLU A 127 7.10 -7.00 9.33
CA GLU A 127 6.11 -8.05 9.12
C GLU A 127 4.97 -7.58 8.20
N LYS A 128 4.53 -6.31 8.33
CA LYS A 128 3.54 -5.73 7.40
C LYS A 128 4.05 -5.71 5.98
N LEU A 129 5.27 -5.20 5.78
CA LEU A 129 5.89 -5.10 4.46
C LEU A 129 6.10 -6.48 3.84
N ASN A 130 6.52 -7.47 4.62
CA ASN A 130 6.60 -8.86 4.17
C ASN A 130 5.24 -9.42 3.73
N LEU A 131 4.18 -9.16 4.50
CA LEU A 131 2.84 -9.61 4.13
C LEU A 131 2.35 -8.93 2.85
N PHE A 132 2.60 -7.62 2.70
CA PHE A 132 2.28 -6.90 1.47
C PHE A 132 3.08 -7.40 0.27
N LYS A 133 4.39 -7.63 0.41
CA LYS A 133 5.25 -8.18 -0.64
C LYS A 133 4.70 -9.52 -1.14
N LYS A 134 4.42 -10.44 -0.21
CA LYS A 134 3.86 -11.76 -0.54
C LYS A 134 2.48 -11.66 -1.19
N THR A 135 1.61 -10.78 -0.68
CA THR A 135 0.28 -10.58 -1.25
C THR A 135 0.34 -9.98 -2.65
N LEU A 136 1.24 -9.03 -2.91
CA LEU A 136 1.46 -8.45 -4.23
C LEU A 136 1.95 -9.50 -5.24
N GLU A 137 2.85 -10.40 -4.83
CA GLU A 137 3.31 -11.50 -5.69
C GLU A 137 2.19 -12.50 -6.02
N LEU A 138 1.37 -12.87 -5.03
CA LEU A 138 0.21 -13.73 -5.25
C LEU A 138 -0.82 -13.06 -6.16
N PHE A 139 -1.10 -11.79 -5.89
CA PHE A 139 -1.98 -10.96 -6.71
C PHE A 139 -1.54 -10.94 -8.17
N TYR A 140 -0.26 -10.69 -8.43
CA TYR A 140 0.26 -10.64 -9.79
C TYR A 140 0.17 -11.99 -10.49
N LYS A 141 0.44 -13.09 -9.78
CA LYS A 141 0.26 -14.46 -10.32
C LYS A 141 -1.21 -14.75 -10.65
N ASP A 142 -2.13 -14.33 -9.79
CA ASP A 142 -3.57 -14.55 -9.96
C ASP A 142 -4.17 -13.78 -11.14
N LEU A 143 -3.53 -12.70 -11.59
CA LEU A 143 -3.92 -12.00 -12.82
C LEU A 143 -3.75 -12.87 -14.07
N GLY A 144 -2.91 -13.92 -14.02
CA GLY A 144 -2.73 -14.86 -15.13
C GLY A 144 -2.22 -14.22 -16.42
N LEU A 145 -1.64 -13.02 -16.34
CA LEU A 145 -1.07 -12.31 -17.48
C LEU A 145 0.15 -13.10 -17.97
N LYS A 146 0.05 -13.64 -19.19
CA LYS A 146 1.18 -14.32 -19.84
C LYS A 146 2.25 -13.27 -20.17
N HIS A 147 3.49 -13.57 -19.78
CA HIS A 147 4.67 -12.77 -20.12
C HIS A 147 4.89 -12.66 -21.62
#